data_AF-A0A2W6BLN3-F1
#
_entry.id   AF-A0A2W6BLN3-F1
#
_cell.length_a   1.000
_cell.length_b   1.000
_cell.length_c   1.000
_cell.angle_alpha   90.00
_cell.angle_beta   90.00
_cell.angle_gamma   90.00
#
_symmetry.space_group_name_H-M   'P 1'
#
loop_
_entity.id
_entity.type
_entity.pdbx_description
1 polymer ?
#
loop_
_entity_poly.entity_id
_entity_poly.type
_entity_poly.pdbx_seq_one_letter_code
_entity_poly.pdbx_strand_id
1 'polypeptide(L)'
;MNPAQEAGPVSGAQVQRAPEVLEVLEGELITEVEYAQRKALPILAVVAAIRESDHPKKITTAVVSGLARSTRVVARACYTVGQGQASWVRRALDALTYGPVREQIRLARLAGDRDALAEWTERLVTLKDGRAERLRALPVTLAAGLRALLVMVWVLAGLLVVVGLWLAFTPGSIGWSGWWSLIKHILDGTLTALSLAVQAILWGGVPALLVAAWREGRRASSAPRWLFSPDERAEQDAEITADVITAALRHVKIPALARYLSGGGVLEYVITPREQGGGTYTQVRLPMGVTAAELLTSAKVELLAGNLGRHRHEVWPQRETDTDARVLDLWVADKGTMDKPAPPWPLLVDGEVDVFADRLPWGVTMRAEQITVGMLQKHWLIGATSKQGKSTVLRLLALGLALDPTVELHIADLKGDGDWSMFTPRVVTLIEGSADEHAQATTEML
;
A
#
# COMPACT_ATOMS: atom_id res chain seq x y z
N MET A 1 39.49 -25.24 -40.66
CA MET A 1 40.80 -25.37 -40.00
C MET A 1 40.70 -24.62 -38.68
N ASN A 2 40.59 -25.34 -37.57
CA ASN A 2 40.49 -24.80 -36.22
C ASN A 2 41.93 -24.59 -35.68
N PRO A 3 42.17 -23.58 -34.84
CA PRO A 3 42.65 -23.92 -33.50
C PRO A 3 41.99 -23.03 -32.43
N ALA A 4 41.37 -23.65 -31.43
CA ALA A 4 41.95 -23.96 -30.12
C ALA A 4 41.52 -22.93 -29.06
N GLN A 5 40.50 -23.33 -28.31
CA GLN A 5 39.96 -22.69 -27.12
C GLN A 5 40.94 -22.88 -25.95
N GLU A 6 41.29 -21.78 -25.29
CA GLU A 6 41.80 -21.80 -23.91
C GLU A 6 40.70 -21.31 -22.96
N ALA A 7 40.42 -22.15 -21.97
CA ALA A 7 39.38 -21.96 -20.96
C ALA A 7 39.90 -21.06 -19.82
N GLY A 8 39.29 -19.89 -19.66
CA GLY A 8 39.41 -19.05 -18.46
C GLY A 8 38.26 -19.31 -17.48
N PRO A 9 38.48 -19.20 -16.15
CA PRO A 9 37.52 -19.63 -15.15
C PRO A 9 36.30 -18.69 -15.06
N VAL A 10 35.12 -19.32 -14.97
CA VAL A 10 33.82 -18.68 -14.80
C VAL A 10 33.73 -18.03 -13.41
N SER A 11 33.80 -16.70 -13.37
CA SER A 11 33.50 -15.90 -12.18
C SER A 11 31.99 -15.87 -11.96
N GLY A 12 31.56 -16.29 -10.77
CA GLY A 12 30.17 -16.40 -10.38
C GLY A 12 29.44 -15.06 -10.36
N ALA A 13 28.19 -15.07 -10.84
CA ALA A 13 27.25 -13.97 -10.78
C ALA A 13 27.08 -13.48 -9.33
N GLN A 14 27.62 -12.30 -9.04
CA GLN A 14 27.33 -11.59 -7.79
C GLN A 14 25.94 -10.96 -7.87
N VAL A 15 25.04 -11.49 -7.05
CA VAL A 15 23.76 -10.89 -6.71
C VAL A 15 24.03 -9.61 -5.90
N GLN A 16 23.80 -8.44 -6.50
CA GLN A 16 23.78 -7.17 -5.77
C GLN A 16 22.63 -7.19 -4.75
N ARG A 17 22.96 -7.32 -3.46
CA ARG A 17 22.06 -6.98 -2.35
C ARG A 17 22.10 -5.48 -2.13
N ALA A 18 20.92 -4.89 -1.93
CA ALA A 18 20.74 -3.51 -1.47
C ALA A 18 21.48 -3.26 -0.13
N PRO A 19 21.94 -2.03 0.15
CA PRO A 19 22.73 -1.75 1.34
C PRO A 19 21.87 -1.90 2.59
N GLU A 20 22.27 -2.83 3.47
CA GLU A 20 21.83 -2.90 4.85
C GLU A 20 22.39 -1.68 5.58
N VAL A 21 21.52 -0.77 5.99
CA VAL A 21 21.87 0.33 6.89
C VAL A 21 22.17 -0.30 8.25
N LEU A 22 23.44 -0.61 8.50
CA LEU A 22 23.95 -0.90 9.84
C LEU A 22 23.84 0.40 10.64
N GLU A 23 22.91 0.39 11.59
CA GLU A 23 22.77 1.42 12.61
C GLU A 23 24.09 1.45 13.41
N VAL A 24 24.95 2.43 13.12
CA VAL A 24 26.20 2.66 13.85
C VAL A 24 25.83 3.10 15.26
N LEU A 25 25.98 2.21 16.23
CA LEU A 25 25.96 2.57 17.64
C LEU A 25 27.26 3.33 17.95
N GLU A 26 27.18 4.66 17.96
CA GLU A 26 28.24 5.52 18.51
C GLU A 26 28.35 5.25 20.03
N GLY A 27 29.31 4.41 20.40
CA GLY A 27 29.75 4.26 21.79
C GLY A 27 30.96 5.14 22.04
N GLU A 28 30.82 6.10 22.96
CA GLU A 28 31.96 6.87 23.47
C GLU A 28 32.87 5.93 24.28
N LEU A 29 34.13 5.78 23.85
CA LEU A 29 35.12 4.93 24.52
C LEU A 29 35.54 5.57 25.84
N ILE A 30 35.02 5.04 26.94
CA ILE A 30 35.34 5.45 28.30
C ILE A 30 36.80 5.08 28.59
N THR A 31 37.59 6.02 29.12
CA THR A 31 38.99 5.76 29.51
C THR A 31 39.08 4.76 30.68
N GLU A 32 40.14 3.95 30.74
CA GLU A 32 40.29 2.91 31.78
C GLU A 32 40.20 3.45 33.21
N VAL A 33 40.66 4.70 33.42
CA VAL A 33 40.60 5.39 34.72
C VAL A 33 39.15 5.67 35.13
N GLU A 34 38.31 6.05 34.17
CA GLU A 34 36.90 6.35 34.41
C GLU A 34 36.06 5.06 34.57
N TYR A 35 36.45 3.98 33.89
CA TYR A 35 35.89 2.64 34.12
C TYR A 35 36.16 2.13 35.54
N ALA A 36 37.39 2.33 36.05
CA ALA A 36 37.77 1.93 37.40
C ALA A 36 36.99 2.71 38.48
N GLN A 37 36.76 4.01 38.28
CA GLN A 37 35.93 4.81 39.18
C GLN A 37 34.46 4.37 39.19
N ARG A 38 33.90 4.02 38.02
CA ARG A 38 32.51 3.54 37.93
C ARG A 38 32.30 2.15 38.56
N LYS A 39 33.33 1.29 38.53
CA LYS A 39 33.29 -0.04 39.16
C LYS A 39 33.36 0.01 40.70
N ALA A 40 33.90 1.08 41.27
CA ALA A 40 34.05 1.26 42.71
C ALA A 40 32.82 1.87 43.41
N LEU A 41 31.79 2.28 42.66
CA LEU A 41 30.56 2.84 43.22
C LEU A 41 29.62 1.73 43.71
N PRO A 42 28.98 1.89 44.89
CA PRO A 42 27.97 0.94 45.35
C PRO A 42 26.83 0.87 44.33
N ILE A 43 26.28 -0.33 44.10
CA ILE A 43 25.24 -0.61 43.09
C ILE A 43 24.07 0.39 43.15
N LEU A 44 23.74 0.88 44.35
CA LEU A 44 22.72 1.91 44.57
C LEU A 44 23.03 3.27 43.90
N ALA A 45 24.30 3.68 43.81
CA ALA A 45 24.71 4.92 43.14
C ALA A 45 24.67 4.79 41.61
N VAL A 46 25.00 3.60 41.08
CA VAL A 46 24.85 3.29 39.64
C VAL A 46 23.37 3.27 39.26
N VAL A 47 22.51 2.71 40.12
CA VAL A 47 21.05 2.71 39.92
C VAL A 47 20.46 4.12 40.05
N ALA A 48 20.97 4.96 40.95
CA ALA A 48 20.57 6.36 41.06
C ALA A 48 20.97 7.20 39.84
N ALA A 49 22.19 7.02 39.31
CA ALA A 49 22.66 7.69 38.10
C ALA A 49 21.88 7.27 36.85
N ILE A 50 21.49 5.99 36.76
CA ILE A 50 20.62 5.49 35.67
C ILE A 50 19.20 6.08 35.79
N ARG A 51 18.71 6.31 37.02
CA ARG A 51 17.40 6.91 37.30
C ARG A 51 17.34 8.42 36.97
N GLU A 52 18.47 9.13 37.07
CA GLU A 52 18.59 10.55 36.71
C GLU A 52 18.83 10.80 35.23
N SER A 53 19.33 9.82 34.47
CA SER A 53 19.48 9.93 33.03
C SER A 53 18.11 9.86 32.33
N ASP A 54 17.82 10.73 31.36
CA ASP A 54 16.55 10.76 30.59
C ASP A 54 16.44 9.64 29.52
N HIS A 55 17.42 8.72 29.48
CA HIS A 55 17.49 7.58 28.57
C HIS A 55 16.44 6.46 28.78
N PRO A 56 15.92 6.15 29.98
CA PRO A 56 14.93 5.09 30.15
C PRO A 56 13.58 5.47 29.53
N LYS A 57 13.28 6.77 29.37
CA LYS A 57 12.07 7.23 28.64
C LYS A 57 12.17 6.94 27.15
N LYS A 58 13.34 7.10 26.52
CA LYS A 58 13.51 6.82 25.08
C LYS A 58 13.44 5.31 24.76
N ILE A 59 14.04 4.47 25.61
CA ILE A 59 14.03 3.02 25.44
C ILE A 59 12.65 2.41 25.72
N THR A 60 11.96 2.85 26.77
CA THR A 60 10.57 2.40 27.04
C THR A 60 9.62 2.82 25.93
N THR A 61 9.77 4.02 25.36
CA THR A 61 8.92 4.48 24.25
C THR A 61 9.15 3.66 22.96
N ALA A 62 10.40 3.29 22.66
CA ALA A 62 10.73 2.45 21.49
C ALA A 62 10.26 0.98 21.64
N VAL A 63 10.36 0.42 22.85
CA VAL A 63 9.88 -0.95 23.13
C VAL A 63 8.35 -1.00 23.14
N VAL A 64 7.69 0.03 23.71
CA VAL A 64 6.23 0.16 23.71
C VAL A 64 5.69 0.40 22.28
N SER A 65 6.37 1.18 21.46
CA SER A 65 5.97 1.40 20.06
C SER A 65 6.17 0.15 19.20
N GLY A 66 7.25 -0.62 19.43
CA GLY A 66 7.49 -1.92 18.79
C GLY A 66 6.45 -2.99 19.17
N LEU A 67 6.10 -3.10 20.45
CA LEU A 67 5.04 -3.98 20.94
C LEU A 67 3.65 -3.56 20.42
N ALA A 68 3.36 -2.26 20.33
CA ALA A 68 2.12 -1.74 19.77
C ALA A 68 1.99 -2.00 18.26
N ARG A 69 3.10 -1.92 17.51
CA ARG A 69 3.14 -2.25 16.07
C ARG A 69 2.89 -3.75 15.86
N SER A 70 3.53 -4.62 16.67
CA SER A 70 3.35 -6.07 16.60
C SER A 70 1.94 -6.53 16.99
N THR A 71 1.36 -5.98 18.07
CA THR A 71 -0.01 -6.31 18.50
C THR A 71 -1.08 -5.91 17.48
N ARG A 72 -0.93 -4.76 16.82
CA ARG A 72 -1.88 -4.32 15.78
C ARG A 72 -1.79 -5.14 14.50
N VAL A 73 -0.58 -5.54 14.09
CA VAL A 73 -0.40 -6.45 12.94
C VAL A 73 -1.06 -7.81 13.21
N VAL A 74 -0.86 -8.36 14.41
CA VAL A 74 -1.53 -9.60 14.84
C VAL A 74 -3.04 -9.40 14.90
N ALA A 75 -3.53 -8.30 15.46
CA ALA A 75 -4.97 -8.00 15.50
C ALA A 75 -5.58 -7.90 14.10
N ARG A 76 -4.87 -7.33 13.13
CA ARG A 76 -5.30 -7.23 11.73
C ARG A 76 -5.33 -8.60 11.05
N ALA A 77 -4.32 -9.44 11.28
CA ALA A 77 -4.32 -10.82 10.79
C ALA A 77 -5.49 -11.63 11.37
N CYS A 78 -5.72 -11.53 12.68
CA CYS A 78 -6.86 -12.17 13.35
C CYS A 78 -8.21 -11.65 12.84
N TYR A 79 -8.35 -10.33 12.63
CA TYR A 79 -9.57 -9.74 12.10
C TYR A 79 -9.87 -10.21 10.68
N THR A 80 -8.85 -10.21 9.80
CA THR A 80 -9.02 -10.66 8.41
C THR A 80 -9.35 -12.15 8.32
N VAL A 81 -8.69 -13.00 9.12
CA VAL A 81 -9.05 -14.43 9.23
C VAL A 81 -10.47 -14.59 9.77
N GLY A 82 -10.84 -13.84 10.82
CA GLY A 82 -12.19 -13.87 11.40
C GLY A 82 -13.27 -13.43 10.42
N GLN A 83 -13.00 -12.44 9.56
CA GLN A 83 -13.90 -12.03 8.48
C GLN A 83 -14.08 -13.13 7.43
N GLY A 84 -12.99 -13.80 7.03
CA GLY A 84 -13.07 -14.94 6.11
C GLY A 84 -13.92 -16.07 6.66
N GLN A 85 -13.70 -16.44 7.93
CA GLN A 85 -14.51 -17.44 8.62
C GLN A 85 -15.97 -16.99 8.75
N ALA A 86 -16.24 -15.73 9.08
CA ALA A 86 -17.59 -15.19 9.16
C ALA A 86 -18.31 -15.21 7.80
N SER A 87 -17.61 -14.93 6.70
CA SER A 87 -18.14 -15.07 5.34
C SER A 87 -18.56 -16.51 5.04
N TRP A 88 -17.70 -17.49 5.36
CA TRP A 88 -18.02 -18.90 5.18
C TRP A 88 -19.20 -19.34 6.04
N VAL A 89 -19.24 -18.93 7.31
CA VAL A 89 -20.35 -19.23 8.21
C VAL A 89 -21.65 -18.63 7.69
N ARG A 90 -21.66 -17.37 7.23
CA ARG A 90 -22.85 -16.77 6.61
C ARG A 90 -23.29 -17.55 5.39
N ARG A 91 -22.38 -17.87 4.47
CA ARG A 91 -22.69 -18.69 3.28
C ARG A 91 -23.22 -20.08 3.64
N ALA A 92 -22.65 -20.72 4.67
CA ALA A 92 -23.11 -22.01 5.16
C ALA A 92 -24.49 -21.91 5.81
N LEU A 93 -24.73 -20.89 6.64
CA LEU A 93 -26.04 -20.62 7.24
C LEU A 93 -27.08 -20.27 6.18
N ASP A 94 -26.73 -19.47 5.19
CA ASP A 94 -27.58 -19.10 4.05
C ASP A 94 -27.94 -20.33 3.22
N ALA A 95 -26.98 -21.24 2.99
CA ALA A 95 -27.22 -22.51 2.33
C ALA A 95 -28.11 -23.46 3.18
N LEU A 96 -27.90 -23.49 4.51
CA LEU A 96 -28.66 -24.34 5.43
C LEU A 96 -30.10 -23.84 5.64
N THR A 97 -30.30 -22.53 5.64
CA THR A 97 -31.59 -21.87 5.91
C THR A 97 -32.34 -21.48 4.63
N TYR A 98 -31.72 -21.67 3.46
CA TYR A 98 -32.21 -21.23 2.15
C TYR A 98 -32.41 -19.71 2.08
N GLY A 99 -31.51 -18.94 2.71
CA GLY A 99 -31.56 -17.48 2.84
C GLY A 99 -31.83 -16.75 1.51
N PRO A 100 -31.06 -17.02 0.43
CA PRO A 100 -31.25 -16.36 -0.86
C PRO A 100 -32.63 -16.61 -1.49
N VAL A 101 -33.16 -17.83 -1.36
CA VAL A 101 -34.49 -18.18 -1.90
C VAL A 101 -35.60 -17.48 -1.10
N ARG A 102 -35.47 -17.41 0.23
CA ARG A 102 -36.42 -16.67 1.08
C ARG A 102 -36.39 -15.18 0.81
N GLU A 103 -35.21 -14.64 0.51
CA GLU A 103 -35.05 -13.24 0.14
C GLU A 103 -35.71 -12.94 -1.20
N GLN A 104 -35.57 -13.80 -2.20
CA GLN A 104 -36.30 -13.65 -3.48
C GLN A 104 -37.82 -13.71 -3.29
N ILE A 105 -38.33 -14.57 -2.40
CA ILE A 105 -39.76 -14.59 -2.05
C ILE A 105 -40.19 -13.26 -1.41
N ARG A 106 -39.33 -12.66 -0.57
CA ARG A 106 -39.58 -11.36 0.05
C ARG A 106 -39.62 -10.25 -1.00
N LEU A 107 -38.65 -10.23 -1.91
CA LEU A 107 -38.57 -9.25 -3.00
C LEU A 107 -39.75 -9.38 -3.97
N ALA A 108 -40.12 -10.59 -4.37
CA ALA A 108 -41.30 -10.84 -5.21
C ALA A 108 -42.59 -10.36 -4.55
N ARG A 109 -42.73 -10.56 -3.23
CA ARG A 109 -43.88 -10.05 -2.44
C ARG A 109 -43.93 -8.53 -2.41
N LEU A 110 -42.79 -7.86 -2.25
CA LEU A 110 -42.70 -6.40 -2.27
C LEU A 110 -42.96 -5.82 -3.67
N ALA A 111 -42.54 -6.51 -4.71
CA ALA A 111 -42.77 -6.12 -6.10
C ALA A 111 -44.21 -6.40 -6.58
N GLY A 112 -44.99 -7.19 -5.84
CA GLY A 112 -46.35 -7.58 -6.21
C GLY A 112 -46.44 -8.59 -7.37
N ASP A 113 -45.30 -9.17 -7.77
CA ASP A 113 -45.20 -10.17 -8.84
C ASP A 113 -45.66 -11.54 -8.32
N ARG A 114 -46.83 -11.98 -8.79
CA ARG A 114 -47.46 -13.24 -8.35
C ARG A 114 -46.80 -14.47 -8.96
N ASP A 115 -46.27 -14.36 -10.17
CA ASP A 115 -45.71 -15.48 -10.91
C ASP A 115 -44.33 -15.83 -10.34
N ALA A 116 -43.48 -14.82 -10.14
CA ALA A 116 -42.18 -15.00 -9.49
C ALA A 116 -42.35 -15.53 -8.04
N LEU A 117 -43.37 -15.07 -7.31
CA LEU A 117 -43.63 -15.56 -5.95
C LEU A 117 -44.00 -17.05 -5.94
N ALA A 118 -44.82 -17.51 -6.88
CA ALA A 118 -45.20 -18.92 -6.99
C ALA A 118 -43.97 -19.81 -7.29
N GLU A 119 -43.17 -19.42 -8.30
CA GLU A 119 -41.96 -20.14 -8.72
C GLU A 119 -40.95 -20.29 -7.58
N TRP A 120 -40.62 -19.21 -6.87
CA TRP A 120 -39.65 -19.25 -5.77
C TRP A 120 -40.17 -20.03 -4.56
N THR A 121 -41.48 -19.99 -4.32
CA THR A 121 -42.11 -20.78 -3.24
C THR A 121 -42.06 -22.28 -3.56
N GLU A 122 -42.35 -22.67 -4.80
CA GLU A 122 -42.24 -24.05 -5.28
C GLU A 122 -40.80 -24.57 -5.22
N ARG A 123 -39.82 -23.76 -5.65
CA ARG A 123 -38.39 -24.06 -5.50
C ARG A 123 -37.98 -24.28 -4.04
N LEU A 124 -38.54 -23.52 -3.09
CA LEU A 124 -38.24 -23.72 -1.68
C LEU A 124 -38.79 -25.06 -1.15
N VAL A 125 -39.99 -25.45 -1.58
CA VAL A 125 -40.62 -26.72 -1.20
C VAL A 125 -39.82 -27.90 -1.76
N THR A 126 -39.51 -27.90 -3.06
CA THR A 126 -38.71 -28.95 -3.70
C THR A 126 -37.34 -29.15 -3.06
N LEU A 127 -36.65 -28.06 -2.67
CA LEU A 127 -35.38 -28.14 -1.94
C LEU A 127 -35.52 -28.77 -0.54
N LYS A 128 -36.61 -28.46 0.19
CA LYS A 128 -36.90 -29.04 1.50
C LYS A 128 -37.24 -30.53 1.38
N ASP A 129 -38.06 -30.89 0.42
CA ASP A 129 -38.50 -32.27 0.20
C ASP A 129 -37.33 -33.16 -0.21
N GLY A 130 -36.48 -32.70 -1.15
CA GLY A 130 -35.27 -33.43 -1.53
C GLY A 130 -34.27 -33.60 -0.37
N ARG A 131 -34.23 -32.67 0.59
CA ARG A 131 -33.45 -32.87 1.83
C ARG A 131 -34.09 -33.91 2.75
N ALA A 132 -35.41 -33.84 2.95
CA ALA A 132 -36.13 -34.78 3.80
C ALA A 132 -36.02 -36.22 3.27
N GLU A 133 -36.07 -36.40 1.95
CA GLU A 133 -35.90 -37.68 1.28
C GLU A 133 -34.49 -38.25 1.47
N ARG A 134 -33.45 -37.44 1.26
CA ARG A 134 -32.05 -37.85 1.53
C ARG A 134 -31.85 -38.25 2.99
N LEU A 135 -32.44 -37.53 3.93
CA LEU A 135 -32.36 -37.86 5.37
C LEU A 135 -33.09 -39.16 5.72
N ARG A 136 -34.23 -39.45 5.06
CA ARG A 136 -34.95 -40.71 5.23
C ARG A 136 -34.22 -41.91 4.60
N ALA A 137 -33.51 -41.69 3.49
CA ALA A 137 -32.74 -42.73 2.80
C ALA A 137 -31.38 -43.04 3.45
N LEU A 138 -30.80 -42.09 4.20
CA LEU A 138 -29.51 -42.24 4.89
C LEU A 138 -29.41 -43.46 5.84
N PRO A 139 -30.34 -43.72 6.77
CA PRO A 139 -30.20 -44.85 7.69
C PRO A 139 -30.23 -46.20 6.99
N VAL A 140 -31.06 -46.36 5.95
CA VAL A 140 -31.19 -47.60 5.20
C VAL A 140 -29.93 -47.86 4.35
N THR A 141 -29.42 -46.83 3.69
CA THR A 141 -28.19 -46.93 2.87
C THR A 141 -26.94 -47.16 3.72
N LEU A 142 -26.82 -46.50 4.88
CA LEU A 142 -25.75 -46.75 5.85
C LEU A 142 -25.81 -48.17 6.42
N ALA A 143 -26.99 -48.65 6.81
CA ALA A 143 -27.16 -50.00 7.31
C ALA A 143 -26.84 -51.07 6.24
N ALA A 144 -27.26 -50.84 4.99
CA ALA A 144 -26.94 -51.72 3.87
C ALA A 144 -25.43 -51.74 3.58
N GLY A 145 -24.78 -50.57 3.57
CA GLY A 145 -23.33 -50.47 3.40
C GLY A 145 -22.54 -51.15 4.52
N LEU A 146 -22.94 -50.95 5.78
CA LEU A 146 -22.31 -51.59 6.94
C LEU A 146 -22.43 -53.12 6.88
N ARG A 147 -23.62 -53.65 6.52
CA ARG A 147 -23.82 -55.09 6.35
C ARG A 147 -22.94 -55.64 5.23
N ALA A 148 -22.86 -54.96 4.08
CA ALA A 148 -22.02 -55.38 2.97
C ALA A 148 -20.52 -55.40 3.36
N LEU A 149 -20.07 -54.38 4.11
CA LEU A 149 -18.70 -54.31 4.61
C LEU A 149 -18.41 -55.44 5.60
N LEU A 150 -19.32 -55.75 6.52
CA LEU A 150 -19.17 -56.87 7.45
C LEU A 150 -19.06 -58.21 6.71
N VAL A 151 -19.93 -58.46 5.73
CA VAL A 151 -19.87 -59.69 4.92
C VAL A 151 -18.54 -59.78 4.18
N MET A 152 -18.07 -58.69 3.57
CA MET A 152 -16.77 -58.64 2.89
C MET A 152 -15.61 -58.99 3.85
N VAL A 153 -15.61 -58.41 5.06
CA VAL A 153 -14.59 -58.68 6.08
C VAL A 153 -14.60 -60.16 6.48
N TRP A 154 -15.78 -60.76 6.71
CA TRP A 154 -15.88 -62.17 7.06
C TRP A 154 -15.44 -63.11 5.94
N VAL A 155 -15.80 -62.81 4.69
CA VAL A 155 -15.35 -63.58 3.51
C VAL A 155 -13.83 -63.50 3.35
N LEU A 156 -13.25 -62.31 3.48
CA LEU A 156 -11.80 -62.11 3.42
C LEU A 156 -11.09 -62.84 4.56
N ALA A 157 -11.61 -62.76 5.79
CA ALA A 157 -11.07 -63.47 6.94
C ALA A 157 -11.08 -65.00 6.72
N GLY A 158 -12.19 -65.54 6.20
CA GLY A 158 -12.29 -66.95 5.83
C GLY A 158 -11.26 -67.36 4.78
N LEU A 159 -11.10 -66.55 3.73
CA LEU A 159 -10.09 -66.79 2.68
C LEU A 159 -8.67 -66.78 3.25
N LEU A 160 -8.33 -65.82 4.12
CA LEU A 160 -7.01 -65.74 4.76
C LEU A 160 -6.70 -66.96 5.63
N VAL A 161 -7.71 -67.53 6.32
CA VAL A 161 -7.57 -68.75 7.11
C VAL A 161 -7.35 -69.97 6.21
N VAL A 162 -8.11 -70.09 5.12
CA VAL A 162 -7.96 -71.20 4.13
C VAL A 162 -6.56 -71.18 3.50
N VAL A 163 -6.09 -69.99 3.08
CA VAL A 163 -4.73 -69.82 2.54
C VAL A 163 -3.68 -70.14 3.59
N GLY A 164 -3.88 -69.67 4.84
CA GLY A 164 -2.97 -69.98 5.94
C GLY A 164 -2.87 -71.47 6.25
N LEU A 165 -4.00 -72.19 6.23
CA LEU A 165 -4.05 -73.64 6.41
C LEU A 165 -3.33 -74.36 5.29
N TRP A 166 -3.56 -73.96 4.03
CA TRP A 166 -2.87 -74.53 2.87
C TRP A 166 -1.35 -74.37 2.95
N LEU A 167 -0.89 -73.18 3.33
CA LEU A 167 0.54 -72.90 3.54
C LEU A 167 1.12 -73.72 4.70
N ALA A 168 0.37 -73.93 5.78
CA ALA A 168 0.82 -74.71 6.94
C ALA A 168 1.13 -76.19 6.61
N PHE A 169 0.42 -76.77 5.65
CA PHE A 169 0.62 -78.16 5.22
C PHE A 169 1.53 -78.32 3.99
N THR A 170 2.04 -77.23 3.42
CA THR A 170 2.94 -77.27 2.25
C THR A 170 4.42 -77.29 2.69
N PRO A 171 5.20 -78.34 2.40
CA PRO A 171 6.61 -78.42 2.79
C PRO A 171 7.46 -77.33 2.13
N GLY A 172 8.31 -76.65 2.92
CA GLY A 172 9.19 -75.58 2.44
C GLY A 172 8.58 -74.17 2.41
N SER A 173 7.36 -73.98 2.93
CA SER A 173 6.70 -72.68 3.02
C SER A 173 7.06 -71.90 4.30
N ILE A 174 6.59 -70.65 4.40
CA ILE A 174 6.67 -69.77 5.58
C ILE A 174 5.91 -70.30 6.82
N GLY A 175 5.13 -71.38 6.70
CA GLY A 175 4.38 -71.99 7.79
C GLY A 175 3.24 -71.11 8.35
N TRP A 176 2.51 -71.65 9.33
CA TRP A 176 1.34 -70.99 9.93
C TRP A 176 1.68 -69.67 10.63
N SER A 177 2.74 -69.64 11.44
CA SER A 177 3.16 -68.44 12.16
C SER A 177 3.70 -67.35 11.23
N GLY A 178 4.48 -67.73 10.22
CA GLY A 178 5.04 -66.80 9.23
C GLY A 178 3.98 -66.12 8.37
N TRP A 179 2.91 -66.85 8.03
CA TRP A 179 1.74 -66.30 7.34
C TRP A 179 1.04 -65.19 8.14
N TRP A 180 0.74 -65.44 9.42
CA TRP A 180 0.11 -64.44 10.28
C TRP A 180 1.02 -63.24 10.58
N SER A 181 2.35 -63.44 10.68
CA SER A 181 3.28 -62.32 10.81
C SER A 181 3.33 -61.45 9.55
N LEU A 182 3.25 -62.06 8.35
CA LEU A 182 3.19 -61.31 7.10
C LEU A 182 1.94 -60.43 7.02
N ILE A 183 0.76 -61.00 7.35
CA ILE A 183 -0.50 -60.24 7.41
C ILE A 183 -0.37 -59.08 8.41
N LYS A 184 0.19 -59.35 9.60
CA LYS A 184 0.40 -58.32 10.62
C LYS A 184 1.29 -57.19 10.10
N HIS A 185 2.40 -57.49 9.42
CA HIS A 185 3.28 -56.46 8.86
C HIS A 185 2.61 -55.61 7.78
N ILE A 186 1.79 -56.22 6.92
CA ILE A 186 1.00 -55.49 5.92
C ILE A 186 -0.01 -54.57 6.62
N LEU A 187 -0.75 -55.10 7.60
CA LEU A 187 -1.75 -54.34 8.35
C LEU A 187 -1.11 -53.18 9.12
N ASP A 188 -0.03 -53.44 9.86
CA ASP A 188 0.72 -52.42 10.61
C ASP A 188 1.26 -51.33 9.67
N GLY A 189 1.79 -51.71 8.50
CA GLY A 189 2.26 -50.77 7.48
C GLY A 189 1.12 -49.89 6.94
N THR A 190 -0.03 -50.47 6.61
CA THR A 190 -1.19 -49.69 6.13
C THR A 190 -1.77 -48.77 7.19
N LEU A 191 -1.89 -49.23 8.45
CA LEU A 191 -2.36 -48.42 9.57
C LEU A 191 -1.39 -47.27 9.88
N THR A 192 -0.08 -47.52 9.79
CA THR A 192 0.95 -46.49 9.97
C THR A 192 0.87 -45.45 8.85
N ALA A 193 0.74 -45.87 7.59
CA ALA A 193 0.56 -44.97 6.47
C ALA A 193 -0.73 -44.13 6.59
N LEU A 194 -1.84 -44.75 7.01
CA LEU A 194 -3.10 -44.04 7.28
C LEU A 194 -2.95 -43.04 8.43
N SER A 195 -2.27 -43.42 9.51
CA SER A 195 -1.98 -42.53 10.65
C SER A 195 -1.17 -41.30 10.21
N LEU A 196 -0.11 -41.52 9.42
CA LEU A 196 0.71 -40.43 8.86
C LEU A 196 -0.09 -39.55 7.91
N ALA A 197 -0.97 -40.13 7.08
CA ALA A 197 -1.85 -39.36 6.20
C ALA A 197 -2.84 -38.49 7.00
N VAL A 198 -3.46 -39.05 8.04
CA VAL A 198 -4.36 -38.29 8.93
C VAL A 198 -3.61 -37.18 9.65
N GLN A 199 -2.40 -37.45 10.15
CA GLN A 199 -1.55 -36.43 10.76
C GLN A 199 -1.17 -35.34 9.76
N ALA A 200 -0.76 -35.69 8.53
CA ALA A 200 -0.44 -34.72 7.49
C ALA A 200 -1.66 -33.84 7.13
N ILE A 201 -2.86 -34.43 7.08
CA ILE A 201 -4.11 -33.68 6.84
C ILE A 201 -4.44 -32.78 8.03
N LEU A 202 -4.27 -33.23 9.27
CA LEU A 202 -4.54 -32.40 10.46
C LEU A 202 -3.54 -31.24 10.56
N TRP A 203 -2.24 -31.54 10.44
CA TRP A 203 -1.17 -30.55 10.53
C TRP A 203 -1.11 -29.61 9.34
N GLY A 204 -1.44 -30.07 8.12
CA GLY A 204 -1.48 -29.24 6.92
C GLY A 204 -2.83 -28.54 6.70
N GLY A 205 -3.92 -29.18 7.09
CA GLY A 205 -5.29 -28.72 6.86
C GLY A 205 -5.65 -27.49 7.69
N VAL A 206 -5.27 -27.46 8.98
CA VAL A 206 -5.56 -26.29 9.84
C VAL A 206 -4.84 -25.02 9.33
N PRO A 207 -3.53 -25.03 9.02
CA PRO A 207 -2.86 -23.89 8.39
C PRO A 207 -3.44 -23.54 7.02
N ALA A 208 -3.75 -24.53 6.18
CA ALA A 208 -4.34 -24.28 4.86
C ALA A 208 -5.71 -23.59 4.98
N LEU A 209 -6.55 -23.98 5.95
CA LEU A 209 -7.82 -23.34 6.23
C LEU A 209 -7.64 -21.90 6.76
N LEU A 210 -6.66 -21.66 7.61
CA LEU A 210 -6.33 -20.30 8.09
C LEU A 210 -5.87 -19.39 6.94
N VAL A 211 -5.01 -19.90 6.04
CA VAL A 211 -4.57 -19.17 4.85
C VAL A 211 -5.73 -18.92 3.88
N ALA A 212 -6.59 -19.91 3.66
CA ALA A 212 -7.78 -19.75 2.83
C ALA A 212 -8.76 -18.73 3.43
N ALA A 213 -8.97 -18.73 4.76
CA ALA A 213 -9.79 -17.75 5.45
C ALA A 213 -9.19 -16.34 5.35
N TRP A 214 -7.87 -16.21 5.50
CA TRP A 214 -7.19 -14.93 5.32
C TRP A 214 -7.30 -14.40 3.89
N ARG A 215 -7.16 -15.26 2.86
CA ARG A 215 -7.35 -14.89 1.45
C ARG A 215 -8.78 -14.42 1.17
N GLU A 216 -9.77 -15.12 1.72
CA GLU A 216 -11.18 -14.74 1.60
C GLU A 216 -11.47 -13.42 2.31
N GLY A 217 -10.96 -13.24 3.54
CA GLY A 217 -11.14 -12.03 4.32
C GLY A 217 -10.58 -10.78 3.62
N ARG A 218 -9.45 -10.90 2.93
CA ARG A 218 -8.90 -9.81 2.10
C ARG A 218 -9.78 -9.44 0.90
N ARG A 219 -10.59 -10.38 0.38
CA ARG A 219 -11.48 -10.14 -0.76
C ARG A 219 -12.82 -9.52 -0.35
N ALA A 220 -13.29 -9.80 0.87
CA ALA A 220 -14.61 -9.38 1.32
C ALA A 220 -14.69 -7.88 1.66
N SER A 221 -13.70 -7.34 2.40
CA SER A 221 -13.59 -5.91 2.69
C SER A 221 -12.21 -5.56 3.28
N SER A 222 -11.78 -4.30 3.14
CA SER A 222 -10.63 -3.80 3.88
C SER A 222 -10.92 -3.78 5.39
N ALA A 223 -9.85 -3.85 6.20
CA ALA A 223 -9.97 -3.78 7.66
C ALA A 223 -10.53 -2.40 8.09
N PRO A 224 -11.26 -2.30 9.22
CA PRO A 224 -11.74 -1.04 9.75
C PRO A 224 -10.62 -0.02 10.04
N ARG A 225 -10.89 1.27 9.83
CA ARG A 225 -9.91 2.38 9.97
C ARG A 225 -9.19 2.43 11.33
N TRP A 226 -9.82 1.99 12.41
CA TRP A 226 -9.22 2.00 13.76
C TRP A 226 -8.08 0.98 13.95
N LEU A 227 -7.95 -0.01 13.05
CA LEU A 227 -6.86 -1.00 13.08
C LEU A 227 -5.54 -0.50 12.48
N PHE A 228 -5.57 0.59 11.70
CA PHE A 228 -4.38 1.18 11.09
C PHE A 228 -3.73 2.20 12.03
N SER A 229 -2.40 2.33 12.01
CA SER A 229 -1.70 3.43 12.70
C SER A 229 -2.03 4.78 12.04
N PRO A 230 -1.87 5.93 12.72
CA PRO A 230 -2.04 7.25 12.09
C PRO A 230 -1.18 7.43 10.84
N ASP A 231 0.05 6.92 10.83
CA ASP A 231 0.99 7.02 9.70
C ASP A 231 0.54 6.13 8.53
N GLU A 232 0.12 4.89 8.82
CA GLU A 232 -0.42 3.97 7.80
C GLU A 232 -1.73 4.49 7.20
N ARG A 233 -2.55 5.19 8.00
CA ARG A 233 -3.75 5.88 7.49
C ARG A 233 -3.36 7.04 6.59
N ALA A 234 -2.34 7.81 6.94
CA ALA A 234 -1.85 8.90 6.11
C ALA A 234 -1.27 8.39 4.79
N GLU A 235 -0.60 7.23 4.80
CA GLU A 235 -0.03 6.56 3.63
C GLU A 235 -1.12 5.92 2.74
N GLN A 236 -2.13 5.26 3.32
CA GLN A 236 -3.31 4.81 2.55
C GLN A 236 -4.13 5.96 1.98
N ASP A 237 -4.29 7.06 2.73
CA ASP A 237 -4.93 8.28 2.25
C ASP A 237 -4.01 9.04 1.24
N ALA A 238 -2.75 8.65 1.11
CA ALA A 238 -1.81 9.17 0.11
C ALA A 238 -1.98 8.47 -1.24
N GLU A 239 -2.26 7.17 -1.26
CA GLU A 239 -2.34 6.39 -2.50
C GLU A 239 -3.64 6.66 -3.28
N ILE A 240 -3.53 7.36 -4.41
CA ILE A 240 -4.67 7.68 -5.28
C ILE A 240 -4.88 6.51 -6.26
N THR A 241 -5.82 5.62 -5.94
CA THR A 241 -6.18 4.48 -6.80
C THR A 241 -7.37 4.77 -7.70
N ALA A 242 -7.59 3.92 -8.70
CA ALA A 242 -8.73 4.05 -9.63
C ALA A 242 -10.08 3.97 -8.89
N ASP A 243 -10.16 3.17 -7.83
CA ASP A 243 -11.38 3.06 -7.02
C ASP A 243 -11.65 4.35 -6.23
N VAL A 244 -10.59 4.96 -5.68
CA VAL A 244 -10.69 6.25 -4.97
C VAL A 244 -11.12 7.36 -5.92
N ILE A 245 -10.54 7.44 -7.12
CA ILE A 245 -10.93 8.42 -8.14
C ILE A 245 -12.38 8.20 -8.56
N THR A 246 -12.77 6.96 -8.84
CA THR A 246 -14.15 6.61 -9.23
C THR A 246 -15.15 6.98 -8.13
N ALA A 247 -14.82 6.70 -6.88
CA ALA A 247 -15.62 7.08 -5.73
C ALA A 247 -15.69 8.62 -5.58
N ALA A 248 -14.58 9.33 -5.75
CA ALA A 248 -14.55 10.78 -5.67
C ALA A 248 -15.41 11.42 -6.77
N LEU A 249 -15.28 10.95 -8.02
CA LEU A 249 -16.06 11.39 -9.18
C LEU A 249 -17.57 11.17 -9.00
N ARG A 250 -17.98 10.08 -8.35
CA ARG A 250 -19.38 9.81 -7.99
C ARG A 250 -19.99 10.96 -7.17
N HIS A 251 -19.19 11.62 -6.35
CA HIS A 251 -19.63 12.66 -5.42
C HIS A 251 -19.36 14.09 -5.90
N VAL A 252 -18.94 14.31 -7.16
CA VAL A 252 -18.71 15.66 -7.74
C VAL A 252 -20.02 16.40 -8.12
N LYS A 253 -21.19 15.79 -7.85
CA LYS A 253 -22.51 16.36 -8.13
C LYS A 253 -22.75 16.66 -9.63
N ILE A 254 -22.28 15.79 -10.52
CA ILE A 254 -22.68 15.79 -11.93
C ILE A 254 -23.79 14.73 -12.08
N PRO A 255 -25.06 15.13 -12.32
CA PRO A 255 -26.19 14.20 -12.23
C PRO A 255 -26.12 13.00 -13.19
N ALA A 256 -25.58 13.19 -14.39
CA ALA A 256 -25.42 12.09 -15.36
C ALA A 256 -24.33 11.09 -14.92
N LEU A 257 -23.18 11.60 -14.46
CA LEU A 257 -22.08 10.79 -13.92
C LEU A 257 -22.50 10.02 -12.66
N ALA A 258 -23.18 10.69 -11.72
CA ALA A 258 -23.64 10.07 -10.49
C ALA A 258 -24.65 8.95 -10.77
N ARG A 259 -25.59 9.15 -11.72
CA ARG A 259 -26.55 8.13 -12.14
C ARG A 259 -25.86 6.93 -12.78
N TYR A 260 -24.91 7.16 -13.68
CA TYR A 260 -24.13 6.10 -14.33
C TYR A 260 -23.40 5.23 -13.30
N LEU A 261 -22.68 5.86 -12.36
CA LEU A 261 -21.89 5.16 -11.33
C LEU A 261 -22.77 4.47 -10.28
N SER A 262 -23.95 5.02 -9.97
CA SER A 262 -24.90 4.40 -9.03
C SER A 262 -25.65 3.22 -9.66
N GLY A 263 -25.81 3.24 -10.99
CA GLY A 263 -26.38 2.14 -11.77
C GLY A 263 -25.42 0.97 -12.04
N GLY A 264 -24.23 0.97 -11.44
CA GLY A 264 -23.21 -0.07 -11.65
C GLY A 264 -22.30 0.16 -12.87
N GLY A 265 -22.36 1.34 -13.49
CA GLY A 265 -21.45 1.71 -14.56
C GLY A 265 -20.00 1.79 -14.09
N VAL A 266 -19.09 1.25 -14.89
CA VAL A 266 -17.64 1.25 -14.64
C VAL A 266 -17.00 2.31 -15.55
N LEU A 267 -16.08 3.11 -15.00
CA LEU A 267 -15.33 4.07 -15.80
C LEU A 267 -14.18 3.38 -16.53
N GLU A 268 -13.96 3.79 -17.78
CA GLU A 268 -12.83 3.33 -18.57
C GLU A 268 -11.62 4.23 -18.24
N TYR A 269 -10.59 3.64 -17.66
CA TYR A 269 -9.31 4.32 -17.42
C TYR A 269 -8.41 4.12 -18.64
N VAL A 270 -8.30 5.15 -19.48
CA VAL A 270 -7.39 5.17 -20.64
C VAL A 270 -5.95 5.00 -20.17
N ILE A 271 -5.60 5.70 -19.07
CA ILE A 271 -4.34 5.52 -18.36
C ILE A 271 -4.67 5.22 -16.91
N THR A 272 -4.36 4.00 -16.48
CA THR A 272 -4.48 3.58 -15.08
C THR A 272 -3.63 4.49 -14.18
N PRO A 273 -4.11 4.83 -12.96
CA PRO A 273 -3.35 5.65 -12.02
C PRO A 273 -1.93 5.14 -11.83
N ARG A 274 -0.96 6.01 -12.07
CA ARG A 274 0.48 5.73 -11.96
C ARG A 274 1.19 6.93 -11.37
N GLU A 275 2.31 6.68 -10.71
CA GLU A 275 3.16 7.73 -10.19
C GLU A 275 3.79 8.54 -11.34
N GLN A 276 3.70 9.87 -11.24
CA GLN A 276 4.33 10.81 -12.17
C GLN A 276 4.60 12.13 -11.46
N GLY A 277 5.89 12.49 -11.36
CA GLY A 277 6.33 13.81 -10.88
C GLY A 277 5.91 14.11 -9.44
N GLY A 278 6.08 13.20 -8.49
CA GLY A 278 5.68 13.46 -7.09
C GLY A 278 4.15 13.56 -6.89
N GLY A 279 3.41 12.82 -7.70
CA GLY A 279 1.96 12.72 -7.66
C GLY A 279 1.47 11.54 -8.48
N THR A 280 0.15 11.42 -8.60
CA THR A 280 -0.53 10.39 -9.39
C THR A 280 -1.14 10.99 -10.64
N TYR A 281 -0.82 10.40 -11.79
CA TYR A 281 -1.37 10.75 -13.09
C TYR A 281 -2.32 9.66 -13.59
N THR A 282 -3.45 10.07 -14.17
CA THR A 282 -4.42 9.16 -14.76
C THR A 282 -5.24 9.86 -15.85
N GLN A 283 -5.76 9.07 -16.78
CA GLN A 283 -6.74 9.54 -17.76
C GLN A 283 -7.97 8.66 -17.68
N VAL A 284 -9.13 9.29 -17.50
CA VAL A 284 -10.41 8.60 -17.35
C VAL A 284 -11.41 9.08 -18.37
N ARG A 285 -12.01 8.16 -19.12
CA ARG A 285 -13.08 8.47 -20.07
C ARG A 285 -14.41 8.48 -19.33
N LEU A 286 -15.07 9.63 -19.39
CA LEU A 286 -16.38 9.87 -18.79
C LEU A 286 -17.51 9.23 -19.62
N PRO A 287 -18.64 8.88 -18.98
CA PRO A 287 -19.78 8.30 -19.68
C PRO A 287 -20.40 9.27 -20.69
N MET A 288 -21.21 8.72 -21.60
CA MET A 288 -21.96 9.52 -22.59
C MET A 288 -22.79 10.62 -21.93
N GLY A 289 -22.75 11.82 -22.51
CA GLY A 289 -23.49 12.99 -21.99
C GLY A 289 -22.80 13.73 -20.85
N VAL A 290 -21.55 13.38 -20.50
CA VAL A 290 -20.71 14.14 -19.56
C VAL A 290 -19.40 14.52 -20.26
N THR A 291 -19.06 15.80 -20.19
CA THR A 291 -17.79 16.31 -20.73
C THR A 291 -16.78 16.59 -19.63
N ALA A 292 -15.48 16.48 -19.92
CA ALA A 292 -14.43 16.81 -18.96
C ALA A 292 -14.50 18.29 -18.54
N ALA A 293 -14.94 19.18 -19.44
CA ALA A 293 -15.11 20.61 -19.19
C ALA A 293 -16.06 20.91 -18.00
N GLU A 294 -17.08 20.10 -17.78
CA GLU A 294 -18.01 20.26 -16.65
C GLU A 294 -17.31 20.10 -15.28
N LEU A 295 -16.23 19.31 -15.22
CA LEU A 295 -15.43 19.09 -14.00
C LEU A 295 -14.43 20.22 -13.73
N LEU A 296 -14.10 21.04 -14.72
CA LEU A 296 -13.05 22.08 -14.62
C LEU A 296 -13.51 23.35 -13.91
N THR A 297 -14.81 23.49 -13.61
CA THR A 297 -15.31 24.66 -12.89
C THR A 297 -14.75 24.70 -11.47
N SER A 298 -14.37 25.88 -10.98
CA SER A 298 -13.74 26.06 -9.66
C SER A 298 -14.43 25.32 -8.51
N ALA A 299 -15.77 25.35 -8.47
CA ALA A 299 -16.54 24.66 -7.43
C ALA A 299 -16.49 23.14 -7.53
N LYS A 300 -16.39 22.59 -8.75
CA LYS A 300 -16.29 21.15 -8.99
C LYS A 300 -14.89 20.63 -8.70
N VAL A 301 -13.86 21.41 -9.04
CA VAL A 301 -12.48 21.12 -8.67
C VAL A 301 -12.31 21.11 -7.16
N GLU A 302 -12.89 22.08 -6.44
CA GLU A 302 -12.87 22.12 -4.97
C GLU A 302 -13.53 20.88 -4.36
N LEU A 303 -14.72 20.50 -4.86
CA LEU A 303 -15.42 19.29 -4.41
C LEU A 303 -14.65 18.01 -4.72
N LEU A 304 -14.07 17.90 -5.92
CA LEU A 304 -13.26 16.77 -6.32
C LEU A 304 -12.03 16.64 -5.42
N ALA A 305 -11.33 17.74 -5.16
CA ALA A 305 -10.18 17.77 -4.26
C ALA A 305 -10.55 17.35 -2.83
N GLY A 306 -11.65 17.89 -2.29
CA GLY A 306 -12.16 17.48 -0.98
C GLY A 306 -12.53 15.99 -0.92
N ASN A 307 -13.15 15.46 -1.98
CA ASN A 307 -13.48 14.03 -2.06
C ASN A 307 -12.23 13.12 -2.18
N LEU A 308 -11.14 13.63 -2.75
CA LEU A 308 -9.84 12.95 -2.84
C LEU A 308 -8.98 13.13 -1.57
N GLY A 309 -9.45 13.89 -0.57
CA GLY A 309 -8.66 14.19 0.62
C GLY A 309 -7.42 15.03 0.32
N ARG A 310 -7.54 15.97 -0.63
CA ARG A 310 -6.49 16.87 -1.11
C ARG A 310 -6.92 18.32 -1.03
N HIS A 311 -5.94 19.23 -0.97
CA HIS A 311 -6.20 20.65 -1.16
C HIS A 311 -6.47 20.94 -2.63
N ARG A 312 -7.24 21.99 -2.91
CA ARG A 312 -7.58 22.40 -4.28
C ARG A 312 -6.35 22.56 -5.18
N HIS A 313 -5.27 23.13 -4.66
CA HIS A 313 -4.05 23.37 -5.43
C HIS A 313 -3.23 22.10 -5.71
N GLU A 314 -3.56 20.98 -5.05
CA GLU A 314 -2.93 19.67 -5.29
C GLU A 314 -3.65 18.88 -6.39
N VAL A 315 -4.81 19.34 -6.88
CA VAL A 315 -5.64 18.60 -7.86
C VAL A 315 -5.79 19.41 -9.14
N TRP A 316 -5.31 18.82 -10.24
CA TRP A 316 -5.19 19.46 -11.54
C TRP A 316 -5.98 18.67 -12.58
N PRO A 317 -7.31 18.84 -12.63
CA PRO A 317 -8.10 18.29 -13.70
C PRO A 317 -7.93 19.14 -14.96
N GLN A 318 -7.81 18.49 -16.10
CA GLN A 318 -7.70 19.09 -17.42
C GLN A 318 -8.57 18.29 -18.41
N ARG A 319 -8.97 18.95 -19.49
CA ARG A 319 -9.60 18.25 -20.62
C ARG A 319 -8.51 17.79 -21.56
N GLU A 320 -8.64 16.57 -22.07
CA GLU A 320 -7.89 16.17 -23.25
C GLU A 320 -8.28 17.12 -24.40
N THR A 321 -7.28 17.79 -24.99
CA THR A 321 -7.56 18.89 -25.93
C THR A 321 -7.79 18.38 -27.35
N ASP A 322 -7.15 17.27 -27.73
CA ASP A 322 -7.00 16.90 -29.13
C ASP A 322 -7.92 15.76 -29.58
N THR A 323 -8.28 14.84 -28.69
CA THR A 323 -8.85 13.54 -29.12
C THR A 323 -10.31 13.32 -28.71
N ASP A 324 -10.65 13.44 -27.43
CA ASP A 324 -11.98 13.10 -26.91
C ASP A 324 -12.36 14.03 -25.75
N ALA A 325 -13.40 14.85 -25.95
CA ALA A 325 -13.88 15.81 -24.94
C ALA A 325 -14.42 15.15 -23.66
N ARG A 326 -14.64 13.83 -23.66
CA ARG A 326 -15.04 13.05 -22.48
C ARG A 326 -13.84 12.52 -21.69
N VAL A 327 -12.62 12.64 -22.20
CA VAL A 327 -11.42 12.21 -21.47
C VAL A 327 -11.02 13.33 -20.52
N LEU A 328 -11.07 13.00 -19.24
CA LEU A 328 -10.53 13.80 -18.16
C LEU A 328 -9.07 13.38 -17.95
N ASP A 329 -8.16 14.30 -18.20
CA ASP A 329 -6.78 14.20 -17.75
C ASP A 329 -6.73 14.70 -16.30
N LEU A 330 -6.25 13.86 -15.39
CA LEU A 330 -6.22 14.18 -13.97
C LEU A 330 -4.84 13.89 -13.41
N TRP A 331 -4.24 14.94 -12.86
CA TRP A 331 -3.06 14.82 -12.03
C TRP A 331 -3.35 15.28 -10.60
N VAL A 332 -2.91 14.48 -9.63
CA VAL A 332 -3.10 14.72 -8.20
C VAL A 332 -1.75 14.67 -7.53
N ALA A 333 -1.32 15.78 -6.94
CA ALA A 333 -0.07 15.84 -6.19
C ALA A 333 -0.12 14.96 -4.93
N ASP A 334 1.06 14.53 -4.47
CA ASP A 334 1.17 13.89 -3.18
C ASP A 334 0.73 14.84 -2.07
N LYS A 335 0.13 14.28 -1.02
CA LYS A 335 -0.41 15.06 0.08
C LYS A 335 0.70 15.87 0.76
N GLY A 336 0.48 17.17 0.94
CA GLY A 336 1.43 18.04 1.62
C GLY A 336 2.71 18.27 0.82
N THR A 337 2.66 18.13 -0.52
CA THR A 337 3.82 18.45 -1.37
C THR A 337 4.33 19.88 -1.14
N MET A 338 3.43 20.81 -0.83
CA MET A 338 3.75 22.20 -0.50
C MET A 338 4.21 22.43 0.94
N ASP A 339 4.01 21.46 1.83
CA ASP A 339 4.46 21.54 3.24
C ASP A 339 5.93 21.10 3.39
N LYS A 340 6.48 20.43 2.38
CA LYS A 340 7.87 19.99 2.34
C LYS A 340 8.78 21.15 1.90
N PRO A 341 10.01 21.23 2.42
CA PRO A 341 10.99 22.18 1.90
C PRO A 341 11.19 21.98 0.39
N ALA A 342 11.35 23.09 -0.33
CA ALA A 342 11.77 23.03 -1.72
C ALA A 342 13.11 22.27 -1.84
N PRO A 343 13.33 21.52 -2.95
CA PRO A 343 14.61 20.86 -3.17
C PRO A 343 15.75 21.88 -3.21
N PRO A 344 17.00 21.45 -2.93
CA PRO A 344 18.17 22.31 -3.02
C PRO A 344 18.23 23.02 -4.37
N TRP A 345 18.56 24.31 -4.35
CA TRP A 345 18.69 25.08 -5.59
C TRP A 345 19.84 24.51 -6.44
N PRO A 346 19.66 24.28 -7.76
CA PRO A 346 20.66 23.58 -8.57
C PRO A 346 22.05 24.24 -8.58
N LEU A 347 22.13 25.56 -8.45
CA LEU A 347 23.37 26.34 -8.44
C LEU A 347 23.84 26.70 -7.02
N LEU A 348 23.37 25.98 -6.00
CA LEU A 348 23.68 26.29 -4.60
C LEU A 348 25.14 25.96 -4.23
N VAL A 349 25.68 24.87 -4.79
CA VAL A 349 26.99 24.34 -4.41
C VAL A 349 28.07 24.77 -5.39
N ASP A 350 27.80 24.62 -6.69
CA ASP A 350 28.73 24.89 -7.77
C ASP A 350 27.94 25.22 -9.05
N GLY A 351 28.58 25.94 -9.97
CA GLY A 351 28.01 26.31 -11.26
C GLY A 351 28.36 27.72 -11.71
N GLU A 352 28.29 27.92 -13.02
CA GLU A 352 28.41 29.21 -13.68
C GLU A 352 27.13 29.47 -14.49
N VAL A 353 26.88 30.74 -14.81
CA VAL A 353 25.73 31.14 -15.63
C VAL A 353 26.25 32.06 -16.73
N ASP A 354 25.87 31.77 -17.98
CA ASP A 354 25.93 32.76 -19.07
C ASP A 354 24.53 33.37 -19.23
N VAL A 355 24.35 34.63 -18.86
CA VAL A 355 23.03 35.30 -18.90
C VAL A 355 22.44 35.40 -20.32
N PHE A 356 23.28 35.28 -21.36
CA PHE A 356 22.87 35.35 -22.75
C PHE A 356 22.38 34.01 -23.30
N ALA A 357 23.01 32.90 -22.89
CA ALA A 357 22.69 31.56 -23.37
C ALA A 357 21.76 30.79 -22.42
N ASP A 358 21.92 30.98 -21.11
CA ASP A 358 21.33 30.15 -20.09
C ASP A 358 20.03 30.73 -19.50
N ARG A 359 19.31 29.87 -18.80
CA ARG A 359 18.12 30.24 -18.03
C ARG A 359 18.37 29.89 -16.58
N LEU A 360 18.18 30.86 -15.68
CA LEU A 360 18.35 30.66 -14.26
C LEU A 360 17.32 29.67 -13.71
N PRO A 361 17.74 28.66 -12.92
CA PRO A 361 16.81 27.84 -12.15
C PRO A 361 16.07 28.73 -11.15
N TRP A 362 14.74 28.80 -11.23
CA TRP A 362 13.93 29.69 -10.41
C TRP A 362 13.20 28.96 -9.28
N GLY A 363 12.70 27.77 -9.58
CA GLY A 363 11.94 26.96 -8.62
C GLY A 363 11.54 25.65 -9.24
N VAL A 364 10.76 24.85 -8.52
CA VAL A 364 10.22 23.59 -9.04
C VAL A 364 8.71 23.61 -9.00
N THR A 365 8.08 23.00 -9.99
CA THR A 365 6.63 22.77 -9.96
C THR A 365 6.31 21.67 -8.93
N MET A 366 5.05 21.53 -8.56
CA MET A 366 4.61 20.37 -7.75
C MET A 366 4.84 19.04 -8.49
N ARG A 367 5.03 19.06 -9.81
CA ARG A 367 5.40 17.90 -10.64
C ARG A 367 6.89 17.54 -10.56
N ALA A 368 7.64 18.22 -9.69
CA ALA A 368 9.10 18.18 -9.62
C ALA A 368 9.80 18.62 -10.93
N GLU A 369 9.14 19.41 -11.76
CA GLU A 369 9.74 19.97 -12.97
C GLU A 369 10.48 21.26 -12.63
N GLN A 370 11.72 21.39 -13.10
CA GLN A 370 12.51 22.59 -12.91
C GLN A 370 11.93 23.75 -13.73
N ILE A 371 11.52 24.82 -13.04
CA ILE A 371 11.15 26.09 -13.65
C ILE A 371 12.43 26.89 -13.85
N THR A 372 12.66 27.35 -15.08
CA THR A 372 13.79 28.20 -15.44
C THR A 372 13.33 29.52 -16.05
N VAL A 373 14.10 30.58 -15.80
CA VAL A 373 13.77 31.94 -16.24
C VAL A 373 14.99 32.58 -16.90
N GLY A 374 14.83 33.12 -18.11
CA GLY A 374 15.88 33.91 -18.75
C GLY A 374 15.88 35.35 -18.23
N MET A 375 17.04 35.99 -18.12
CA MET A 375 17.19 37.34 -17.55
C MET A 375 17.54 38.42 -18.57
N LEU A 376 18.16 38.07 -19.69
CA LEU A 376 18.54 39.02 -20.73
C LEU A 376 17.32 39.80 -21.27
N GLN A 377 17.47 41.12 -21.39
CA GLN A 377 16.47 42.06 -21.95
C GLN A 377 15.10 42.00 -21.29
N LYS A 378 15.04 41.73 -19.98
CA LYS A 378 13.79 41.62 -19.23
C LYS A 378 13.79 42.49 -17.98
N HIS A 379 12.66 43.13 -17.75
CA HIS A 379 12.34 43.77 -16.48
C HIS A 379 11.41 42.88 -15.66
N TRP A 380 11.66 42.80 -14.36
CA TRP A 380 10.89 41.98 -13.43
C TRP A 380 10.22 42.87 -12.39
N LEU A 381 8.95 42.59 -12.13
CA LEU A 381 8.20 43.19 -11.02
C LEU A 381 7.77 42.07 -10.08
N ILE A 382 8.27 42.10 -8.84
CA ILE A 382 7.94 41.08 -7.82
C ILE A 382 7.20 41.76 -6.67
N GLY A 383 5.90 41.48 -6.58
CA GLY A 383 5.02 41.96 -5.52
C GLY A 383 4.59 40.83 -4.60
N ALA A 384 4.76 41.01 -3.30
CA ALA A 384 4.18 40.11 -2.30
C ALA A 384 4.03 40.85 -0.96
N THR A 385 3.15 40.34 -0.09
CA THR A 385 3.07 40.79 1.31
C THR A 385 4.30 40.32 2.10
N SER A 386 4.51 40.91 3.28
CA SER A 386 5.64 40.55 4.14
C SER A 386 5.67 39.04 4.45
N LYS A 387 6.88 38.46 4.46
CA LYS A 387 7.14 37.03 4.72
C LYS A 387 6.60 36.03 3.68
N GLN A 388 6.21 36.49 2.49
CA GLN A 388 5.80 35.61 1.36
C GLN A 388 6.95 35.23 0.41
N GLY A 389 8.20 35.42 0.84
CA GLY A 389 9.38 35.06 0.03
C GLY A 389 9.80 36.08 -1.02
N LYS A 390 9.27 37.32 -1.02
CA LYS A 390 9.68 38.40 -1.95
C LYS A 390 11.20 38.60 -1.99
N SER A 391 11.80 38.82 -0.83
CA SER A 391 13.25 39.04 -0.72
C SER A 391 14.03 37.78 -1.10
N THR A 392 13.54 36.58 -0.76
CA THR A 392 14.18 35.31 -1.13
C THR A 392 14.24 35.12 -2.64
N VAL A 393 13.14 35.38 -3.35
CA VAL A 393 13.08 35.25 -4.81
C VAL A 393 14.01 36.27 -5.48
N LEU A 394 14.01 37.52 -5.02
CA LEU A 394 14.89 38.56 -5.55
C LEU A 394 16.38 38.21 -5.32
N ARG A 395 16.73 37.70 -4.13
CA ARG A 395 18.10 37.23 -3.82
C ARG A 395 18.49 36.04 -4.68
N LEU A 396 17.59 35.09 -4.92
CA LEU A 396 17.86 33.94 -5.78
C LEU A 396 18.24 34.38 -7.21
N LEU A 397 17.50 35.35 -7.77
CA LEU A 397 17.82 35.91 -9.08
C LEU A 397 19.15 36.69 -9.08
N ALA A 398 19.39 37.51 -8.05
CA ALA A 398 20.65 38.24 -7.92
C ALA A 398 21.86 37.32 -7.73
N LEU A 399 21.71 36.22 -6.98
CA LEU A 399 22.74 35.18 -6.84
C LEU A 399 23.01 34.49 -8.18
N GLY A 400 21.96 34.14 -8.94
CA GLY A 400 22.13 33.57 -10.27
C GLY A 400 22.87 34.51 -11.22
N LEU A 401 22.55 35.80 -11.19
CA LEU A 401 23.26 36.82 -12.00
C LEU A 401 24.69 37.07 -11.52
N ALA A 402 24.95 36.96 -10.22
CA ALA A 402 26.29 37.10 -9.64
C ALA A 402 27.28 36.04 -10.15
N LEU A 403 26.78 34.86 -10.57
CA LEU A 403 27.57 33.76 -11.13
C LEU A 403 28.06 34.02 -12.56
N ASP A 404 27.49 35.01 -13.26
CA ASP A 404 28.02 35.47 -14.55
C ASP A 404 29.03 36.59 -14.31
N PRO A 405 30.33 36.44 -14.62
CA PRO A 405 31.34 37.47 -14.39
C PRO A 405 31.13 38.73 -15.27
N THR A 406 30.36 38.64 -16.35
CA THR A 406 30.10 39.77 -17.26
C THR A 406 28.99 40.70 -16.78
N VAL A 407 28.21 40.28 -15.77
CA VAL A 407 27.08 41.07 -15.23
C VAL A 407 27.56 42.09 -14.19
N GLU A 408 27.14 43.34 -14.35
CA GLU A 408 27.26 44.37 -13.31
C GLU A 408 25.99 44.41 -12.46
N LEU A 409 26.12 44.20 -11.15
CA LEU A 409 25.00 44.27 -10.22
C LEU A 409 24.97 45.65 -9.55
N HIS A 410 23.82 46.33 -9.65
CA HIS A 410 23.52 47.54 -8.90
C HIS A 410 22.27 47.28 -8.06
N ILE A 411 22.37 47.48 -6.76
CA ILE A 411 21.31 47.12 -5.79
C ILE A 411 21.01 48.35 -4.93
N ALA A 412 19.72 48.68 -4.83
CA ALA A 412 19.21 49.68 -3.90
C ALA A 412 18.19 49.05 -2.95
N ASP A 413 18.50 49.04 -1.65
CA ASP A 413 17.60 48.65 -0.57
C ASP A 413 17.21 49.87 0.27
N LEU A 414 16.06 50.44 -0.06
CA LEU A 414 15.52 51.61 0.63
C LEU A 414 14.92 51.29 2.01
N LYS A 415 14.99 50.02 2.45
CA LYS A 415 14.64 49.64 3.81
C LYS A 415 15.80 49.89 4.79
N GLY A 416 17.03 49.61 4.36
CA GLY A 416 18.25 49.88 5.13
C GLY A 416 18.55 48.88 6.25
N ASP A 417 17.99 47.66 6.20
CA ASP A 417 18.16 46.65 7.26
C ASP A 417 19.45 45.81 7.08
N GLY A 418 20.28 46.11 6.08
CA GLY A 418 21.47 45.32 5.74
C GLY A 418 21.17 43.99 5.05
N ASP A 419 19.92 43.81 4.60
CA ASP A 419 19.39 42.58 4.01
C ASP A 419 20.13 42.18 2.70
N TRP A 420 20.87 43.11 2.11
CA TRP A 420 21.56 42.95 0.82
C TRP A 420 23.08 43.04 0.92
N SER A 421 23.63 43.37 2.09
CA SER A 421 25.06 43.42 2.39
C SER A 421 25.82 42.15 1.97
N MET A 422 25.16 40.98 1.92
CA MET A 422 25.74 39.73 1.41
C MET A 422 26.27 39.82 -0.03
N PHE A 423 25.80 40.77 -0.84
CA PHE A 423 26.25 40.99 -2.21
C PHE A 423 27.43 41.96 -2.33
N THR A 424 27.87 42.58 -1.23
CA THR A 424 29.02 43.53 -1.21
C THR A 424 30.24 43.01 -1.98
N PRO A 425 30.64 41.72 -1.91
CA PRO A 425 31.80 41.24 -2.66
C PRO A 425 31.65 41.25 -4.18
N ARG A 426 30.42 41.38 -4.72
CA ARG A 426 30.12 41.21 -6.15
C ARG A 426 29.41 42.40 -6.79
N VAL A 427 28.73 43.21 -6.00
CA VAL A 427 27.94 44.37 -6.44
C VAL A 427 28.86 45.54 -6.79
N VAL A 428 28.53 46.29 -7.84
CA VAL A 428 29.23 47.53 -8.23
C VAL A 428 28.75 48.70 -7.37
N THR A 429 27.44 48.75 -7.10
CA THR A 429 26.83 49.80 -6.28
C THR A 429 25.79 49.19 -5.35
N LEU A 430 25.95 49.45 -4.05
CA LEU A 430 24.98 49.08 -3.03
C LEU A 430 24.53 50.35 -2.29
N ILE A 431 23.26 50.70 -2.43
CA ILE A 431 22.62 51.81 -1.71
C ILE A 431 21.73 51.19 -0.65
N GLU A 432 22.00 51.46 0.63
CA GLU A 432 21.20 50.96 1.76
C GLU A 432 20.76 52.12 2.64
N GLY A 433 19.46 52.28 2.86
CA GLY A 433 18.92 53.29 3.76
C GLY A 433 17.64 53.94 3.27
N SER A 434 16.91 54.57 4.19
CA SER A 434 15.56 55.12 3.95
C SER A 434 15.51 56.65 3.85
N ALA A 435 16.65 57.35 4.02
CA ALA A 435 16.72 58.80 3.86
C ALA A 435 16.52 59.26 2.40
N ASP A 436 16.08 60.51 2.21
CA ASP A 436 15.84 61.12 0.89
C ASP A 436 17.07 61.06 -0.03
N GLU A 437 18.28 61.17 0.53
CA GLU A 437 19.54 61.03 -0.20
C GLU A 437 19.69 59.65 -0.84
N HIS A 438 19.26 58.57 -0.17
CA HIS A 438 19.29 57.21 -0.72
C HIS A 438 18.25 57.04 -1.83
N ALA A 439 17.08 57.64 -1.66
CA ALA A 439 16.04 57.62 -2.69
C ALA A 439 16.50 58.37 -3.95
N GLN A 440 17.11 59.55 -3.78
CA GLN A 440 17.71 60.32 -4.88
C GLN A 440 18.81 59.50 -5.58
N ALA A 441 19.78 58.97 -4.82
CA ALA A 441 20.84 58.14 -5.37
C ALA A 441 20.30 56.92 -6.14
N THR A 442 19.19 56.33 -5.68
CA THR A 442 18.52 55.22 -6.38
C THR A 442 17.89 55.67 -7.70
N THR A 443 17.33 56.87 -7.78
CA THR A 443 16.78 57.39 -9.05
C THR A 443 17.85 57.77 -10.07
N GLU A 444 19.05 58.07 -9.60
CA GLU A 444 20.24 58.37 -10.42
C GLU A 444 21.05 57.09 -10.74
N MET A 445 20.60 55.93 -10.23
CA MET A 445 21.21 54.63 -10.48
C MET A 445 20.79 54.14 -11.86
N LEU A 446 21.69 54.30 -12.84
CA LEU A 446 21.65 53.96 -14.28
C LEU A 446 21.41 55.16 -15.22
#